data_AF-A0A538LFK6-F1
#
_entry.id   AF-A0A538LFK6-F1
#
_cell.length_a   1.000
_cell.length_b   1.000
_cell.length_c   1.000
_cell.angle_alpha   90.00
_cell.angle_beta   90.00
_cell.angle_gamma   90.00
#
_symmetry.space_group_name_H-M   'P 1'
#
loop_
_entity.id
_entity.type
_entity.pdbx_description
1 polymer ?
#
loop_
_entity_poly.entity_id
_entity_poly.type
_entity_poly.pdbx_seq_one_letter_code
_entity_poly.pdbx_strand_id
1 'polypeptide(L)'
;MPDEVVLPDERSASRGTALRRLGALAVLVVGAVHLEQYFEVHFDVVPVIGPLFVLNFAGAMAIGLGLLVFPFERLRALLALGGIGLAVTSFVFFFISEHRPLFGFEDYGYRPAILVALAAEAATVVLLGSYLGIRARPR
;
A
#
# COMPACT_ATOMS: atom_id res chain seq x y z
N MET A 1 -25.19 -28.10 31.15
CA MET A 1 -24.62 -26.82 30.69
C MET A 1 -24.71 -26.84 29.18
N PRO A 2 -25.63 -26.12 28.53
CA PRO A 2 -25.57 -26.00 27.08
C PRO A 2 -24.31 -25.21 26.74
N ASP A 3 -23.53 -25.72 25.79
CA ASP A 3 -22.36 -25.04 25.25
C ASP A 3 -22.81 -23.67 24.72
N GLU A 4 -22.34 -22.58 25.32
CA GLU A 4 -22.50 -21.25 24.75
C GLU A 4 -21.79 -21.26 23.39
N VAL A 5 -22.58 -21.31 22.32
CA VAL A 5 -22.11 -21.06 20.96
C VAL A 5 -21.63 -19.62 20.94
N VAL A 6 -20.32 -19.41 21.16
CA VAL A 6 -19.68 -18.11 21.02
C VAL A 6 -19.73 -17.73 19.55
N LEU A 7 -20.76 -16.97 19.17
CA LEU A 7 -20.90 -16.42 17.84
C LEU A 7 -19.71 -15.47 17.59
N PRO A 8 -19.01 -15.59 16.44
CA PRO A 8 -17.91 -14.69 16.12
C PRO A 8 -18.39 -13.23 16.10
N ASP A 9 -17.61 -12.31 16.68
CA ASP A 9 -17.95 -10.88 16.75
C ASP A 9 -18.07 -10.28 15.35
N GLU A 10 -19.30 -10.17 14.84
CA GLU A 10 -19.61 -9.69 13.49
C GLU A 10 -19.07 -8.28 13.22
N ARG A 11 -18.92 -7.46 14.28
CA ARG A 11 -18.32 -6.12 14.17
C ARG A 11 -16.84 -6.19 13.81
N SER A 12 -16.10 -7.14 14.36
CA SER A 12 -14.68 -7.35 14.04
C SER A 12 -14.50 -7.82 12.59
N ALA A 13 -15.35 -8.72 12.12
CA ALA A 13 -15.34 -9.21 10.74
C ALA A 13 -15.69 -8.09 9.71
N SER A 14 -16.72 -7.29 10.01
CA SER A 14 -17.11 -6.13 9.20
C SER A 14 -15.99 -5.08 9.14
N ARG A 15 -15.39 -4.75 10.30
CA ARG A 15 -14.24 -3.83 10.40
C ARG A 15 -13.03 -4.32 9.61
N GLY A 16 -12.67 -5.60 9.75
CA GLY A 16 -11.57 -6.20 8.98
C GLY A 16 -11.81 -6.13 7.47
N THR A 17 -13.06 -6.35 7.04
CA THR A 17 -13.44 -6.22 5.62
C THR A 17 -13.31 -4.78 5.12
N ALA A 18 -13.76 -3.81 5.92
CA ALA A 18 -13.66 -2.39 5.58
C ALA A 18 -12.19 -1.94 5.48
N LEU A 19 -11.37 -2.26 6.49
CA LEU A 19 -9.95 -1.93 6.52
C LEU A 19 -9.19 -2.53 5.32
N ARG A 20 -9.47 -3.81 4.98
CA ARG A 20 -8.89 -4.44 3.80
C ARG A 20 -9.26 -3.70 2.52
N ARG A 21 -10.54 -3.36 2.33
CA ARG A 21 -11.01 -2.69 1.11
C ARG A 21 -10.44 -1.28 0.99
N LEU A 22 -10.46 -0.51 2.07
CA LEU A 22 -9.88 0.83 2.09
C LEU A 22 -8.36 0.78 1.87
N GLY A 23 -7.65 -0.16 2.50
CA GLY A 23 -6.22 -0.36 2.29
C GLY A 23 -5.89 -0.80 0.86
N ALA A 24 -6.74 -1.63 0.25
CA ALA A 24 -6.61 -2.00 -1.16
C ALA A 24 -6.84 -0.80 -2.09
N LEU A 25 -7.83 0.05 -1.80
CA LEU A 25 -8.03 1.30 -2.55
C LEU A 25 -6.85 2.25 -2.38
N ALA A 26 -6.32 2.40 -1.15
CA ALA A 26 -5.16 3.23 -0.88
C ALA A 26 -3.94 2.77 -1.68
N VAL A 27 -3.64 1.47 -1.73
CA VAL A 27 -2.50 0.98 -2.51
C VAL A 27 -2.71 1.15 -4.01
N LEU A 28 -3.96 1.05 -4.51
CA LEU A 28 -4.26 1.38 -5.91
C LEU A 28 -3.99 2.87 -6.22
N VAL A 29 -4.33 3.76 -5.29
CA VAL A 29 -4.00 5.19 -5.41
C VAL A 29 -2.48 5.40 -5.43
N VAL A 30 -1.71 4.69 -4.61
CA VAL A 30 -0.24 4.71 -4.66
C VAL A 30 0.24 4.40 -6.08
N GLY A 31 -0.23 3.30 -6.67
CA GLY A 31 0.15 2.92 -8.03
C GLY A 31 -0.26 3.98 -9.06
N ALA A 32 -1.48 4.49 -9.01
CA ALA A 32 -1.98 5.48 -9.96
C ALA A 32 -1.15 6.78 -9.94
N VAL A 33 -0.79 7.27 -8.75
CA VAL A 33 0.01 8.49 -8.61
C VAL A 33 1.46 8.26 -9.06
N HIS A 34 2.04 7.07 -8.83
CA HIS A 34 3.34 6.75 -9.39
C HIS A 34 3.31 6.69 -10.92
N LEU A 35 2.25 6.14 -11.52
CA LEU A 35 2.10 6.15 -12.97
C LEU A 35 1.96 7.57 -13.52
N GLU A 36 1.23 8.45 -12.82
CA GLU A 36 1.12 9.86 -13.19
C GLU A 36 2.49 10.54 -13.16
N GLN A 37 3.24 10.44 -12.07
CA GLN A 37 4.56 11.04 -11.95
C GLN A 37 5.58 10.48 -12.95
N TYR A 38 5.44 9.19 -13.32
CA TYR A 38 6.27 8.57 -14.35
C TYR A 38 6.19 9.33 -15.69
N PHE A 39 5.00 9.77 -16.08
CA PHE A 39 4.77 10.50 -17.34
C PHE A 39 4.84 12.02 -17.18
N GLU A 40 4.10 12.59 -16.23
CA GLU A 40 3.93 14.05 -16.11
C GLU A 40 5.21 14.75 -15.62
N VAL A 41 6.01 14.06 -14.80
CA VAL A 41 7.27 14.59 -14.25
C VAL A 41 8.50 13.97 -14.94
N HIS A 42 8.28 13.21 -16.01
CA HIS A 42 9.32 12.60 -16.84
C HIS A 42 10.32 11.74 -16.04
N PHE A 43 9.84 10.99 -15.04
CA PHE A 43 10.68 9.99 -14.38
C PHE A 43 10.99 8.81 -15.30
N ASP A 44 10.27 8.64 -16.41
CA ASP A 44 10.55 7.66 -17.46
C ASP A 44 11.97 7.75 -18.06
N VAL A 45 12.55 8.95 -18.11
CA VAL A 45 13.92 9.16 -18.62
C VAL A 45 15.00 9.07 -17.53
N VAL A 46 14.63 8.91 -16.26
CA VAL A 46 15.59 8.84 -15.14
C VAL A 46 16.04 7.40 -14.95
N PRO A 47 17.35 7.09 -15.11
CA PRO A 47 17.87 5.74 -14.93
C PRO A 47 17.54 5.18 -13.54
N VAL A 48 17.18 3.89 -13.46
CA VAL A 48 16.73 3.18 -12.25
C VAL A 48 15.40 3.68 -11.67
N ILE A 49 15.21 4.99 -11.49
CA ILE A 49 13.99 5.59 -10.92
C ILE A 49 12.76 5.31 -11.79
N GLY A 50 12.82 5.56 -13.10
CA GLY A 50 11.72 5.26 -14.02
C GLY A 50 11.24 3.80 -13.91
N PRO A 51 12.13 2.80 -14.06
CA PRO A 51 11.79 1.41 -13.83
C PRO A 51 11.19 1.12 -12.44
N LEU A 52 11.69 1.75 -11.37
CA LEU A 52 11.12 1.59 -10.02
C LEU A 52 9.69 2.14 -9.92
N PHE A 53 9.37 3.25 -10.60
CA PHE A 53 8.01 3.77 -10.67
C PHE A 53 7.06 2.82 -11.41
N VAL A 54 7.51 2.20 -12.51
CA VAL A 54 6.75 1.16 -13.23
C VAL A 54 6.53 -0.07 -12.37
N LEU A 55 7.57 -0.54 -11.66
CA LEU A 55 7.47 -1.67 -10.74
C LEU A 55 6.54 -1.37 -9.56
N ASN A 56 6.59 -0.16 -9.02
CA ASN A 56 5.68 0.30 -7.97
C ASN A 56 4.23 0.27 -8.49
N PHE A 57 3.96 0.89 -9.64
CA PHE A 57 2.63 0.85 -10.27
C PHE A 57 2.13 -0.58 -10.48
N ALA A 58 2.92 -1.43 -11.15
CA ALA A 58 2.52 -2.80 -11.44
C ALA A 58 2.28 -3.63 -10.16
N GLY A 59 3.18 -3.49 -9.17
CA GLY A 59 3.05 -4.14 -7.88
C GLY A 59 1.81 -3.67 -7.11
N ALA A 60 1.59 -2.35 -7.04
CA ALA A 60 0.44 -1.74 -6.40
C ALA A 60 -0.89 -2.20 -7.03
N MET A 61 -0.96 -2.27 -8.37
CA MET A 61 -2.12 -2.78 -9.08
C MET A 61 -2.37 -4.25 -8.78
N ALA A 62 -1.34 -5.10 -8.85
CA ALA A 62 -1.46 -6.52 -8.55
C ALA A 62 -1.91 -6.75 -7.09
N ILE A 63 -1.33 -6.01 -6.14
CA ILE A 63 -1.65 -6.12 -4.72
C ILE A 63 -3.08 -5.63 -4.43
N GLY A 64 -3.42 -4.42 -4.90
CA GLY A 64 -4.73 -3.82 -4.64
C GLY A 64 -5.86 -4.63 -5.24
N LEU A 65 -5.76 -5.02 -6.51
CA LEU A 65 -6.75 -5.88 -7.16
C LEU A 65 -6.81 -7.27 -6.51
N GLY A 66 -5.65 -7.85 -6.18
CA GLY A 66 -5.59 -9.14 -5.49
C GLY A 66 -6.27 -9.10 -4.12
N LEU A 67 -6.08 -8.02 -3.36
CA LEU A 67 -6.74 -7.80 -2.08
C LEU A 67 -8.25 -7.66 -2.22
N LEU A 68 -8.77 -7.13 -3.33
CA LEU A 68 -10.21 -6.98 -3.57
C LEU A 68 -10.86 -8.30 -4.03
N VAL A 69 -10.21 -9.02 -4.95
CA VAL A 69 -10.80 -10.13 -5.71
C VAL A 69 -10.58 -11.49 -5.05
N PHE A 70 -9.37 -11.77 -4.53
CA PHE A 70 -9.06 -13.15 -4.13
C PHE A 70 -9.79 -13.58 -2.85
N PRO A 71 -10.30 -14.83 -2.77
CA PRO A 71 -11.00 -15.35 -1.60
C PRO A 71 -10.05 -15.91 -0.53
N PHE A 72 -8.80 -16.21 -0.88
CA PHE A 72 -7.89 -16.97 -0.03
C PHE A 72 -7.28 -16.14 1.10
N GLU A 73 -7.58 -16.55 2.33
CA GLU A 73 -7.19 -15.82 3.53
C GLU A 73 -5.67 -15.71 3.72
N ARG A 74 -4.88 -16.76 3.43
CA ARG A 74 -3.40 -16.67 3.54
C ARG A 74 -2.81 -15.73 2.50
N LEU A 75 -3.31 -15.79 1.27
CA LEU A 75 -2.88 -14.92 0.20
C LEU A 75 -3.18 -13.45 0.52
N ARG A 76 -4.36 -13.13 1.07
CA ARG A 76 -4.70 -11.77 1.52
C ARG A 76 -3.72 -11.22 2.54
N ALA A 77 -3.26 -12.05 3.49
CA ALA A 77 -2.26 -11.62 4.47
C ALA A 77 -0.91 -11.31 3.81
N LEU A 78 -0.47 -12.16 2.88
CA LEU A 78 0.76 -11.91 2.10
C LEU A 78 0.66 -10.67 1.23
N LEU A 79 -0.48 -10.45 0.57
CA LEU A 79 -0.74 -9.25 -0.22
C LEU A 79 -0.78 -7.99 0.66
N ALA A 80 -1.37 -8.07 1.86
CA ALA A 80 -1.38 -6.96 2.79
C ALA A 80 0.05 -6.60 3.25
N LEU A 81 0.87 -7.59 3.59
CA LEU A 81 2.28 -7.39 3.90
C LEU A 81 3.06 -6.83 2.71
N GLY A 82 2.79 -7.32 1.49
CA GLY A 82 3.38 -6.81 0.26
C GLY A 82 3.02 -5.34 0.02
N GLY A 83 1.75 -4.96 0.22
CA GLY A 83 1.29 -3.57 0.10
C GLY A 83 1.94 -2.64 1.12
N ILE A 84 2.07 -3.10 2.37
CA ILE A 84 2.81 -2.36 3.41
C ILE A 84 4.28 -2.21 3.00
N GLY A 85 4.93 -3.29 2.58
CA GLY A 85 6.33 -3.26 2.17
C GLY A 85 6.59 -2.32 0.99
N LEU A 86 5.71 -2.35 -0.03
CA LEU A 86 5.76 -1.47 -1.19
C LEU A 86 5.60 0.00 -0.77
N ALA A 87 4.58 0.33 0.03
CA ALA A 87 4.33 1.69 0.50
C ALA A 87 5.47 2.23 1.39
N VAL A 88 5.97 1.43 2.34
CA VAL A 88 7.10 1.81 3.20
C VAL A 88 8.37 2.02 2.39
N THR A 89 8.67 1.13 1.44
CA THR A 89 9.86 1.25 0.60
C THR A 89 9.81 2.53 -0.24
N SER A 90 8.66 2.78 -0.87
CA SER A 90 8.41 3.99 -1.66
C SER A 90 8.59 5.27 -0.82
N PHE A 91 7.94 5.33 0.33
CA PHE A 91 8.04 6.44 1.28
C PHE A 91 9.50 6.68 1.71
N VAL A 92 10.21 5.61 2.09
CA VAL A 92 11.61 5.70 2.54
C VAL A 92 12.53 6.13 1.40
N PHE A 93 12.30 5.64 0.17
CA PHE A 93 13.07 6.05 -0.99
C PHE A 93 12.89 7.54 -1.28
N PHE A 94 11.65 8.04 -1.26
CA PHE A 94 11.37 9.47 -1.38
C PHE A 94 12.10 10.27 -0.29
N PHE A 95 11.94 9.89 0.98
CA PHE A 95 12.56 10.59 2.11
C PHE A 95 14.09 10.65 1.99
N ILE A 96 14.72 9.56 1.53
CA ILE A 96 16.16 9.55 1.25
C ILE A 96 16.49 10.49 0.09
N SER A 97 15.78 10.37 -1.03
CA SER A 97 16.03 11.16 -2.25
C SER A 97 15.79 12.66 -2.05
N GLU A 98 15.00 13.06 -1.06
CA GLU A 98 14.77 14.47 -0.71
C GLU A 98 16.01 15.13 -0.08
N HIS A 99 16.86 14.35 0.59
CA HIS A 99 17.99 14.87 1.37
C HIS A 99 19.35 14.54 0.78
N ARG A 100 19.41 13.55 -0.12
CA ARG A 100 20.65 13.10 -0.76
C ARG A 100 20.35 12.26 -2.00
N PRO A 101 21.29 12.15 -2.95
CA PRO A 101 21.11 11.30 -4.12
C PRO A 101 20.84 9.83 -3.77
N LEU A 102 19.75 9.30 -4.31
CA LEU A 102 19.39 7.88 -4.31
C LEU A 102 19.42 7.38 -5.76
N PHE A 103 20.28 6.41 -6.05
CA PHE A 103 20.53 5.93 -7.42
C PHE A 103 20.97 7.06 -8.40
N GLY A 104 21.60 8.11 -7.88
CA GLY A 104 22.01 9.28 -8.67
C GLY A 104 20.90 10.30 -8.91
N PHE A 105 19.71 10.10 -8.34
CA PHE A 105 18.58 11.03 -8.40
C PHE A 105 18.32 11.65 -7.02
N GLU A 106 18.09 12.95 -6.98
CA GLU A 106 17.71 13.70 -5.79
C GLU A 106 16.43 14.47 -6.13
N ASP A 107 15.37 14.26 -5.36
CA ASP A 107 14.08 14.93 -5.56
C ASP A 107 14.03 16.22 -4.74
N TYR A 108 13.28 17.20 -5.23
CA TYR A 108 13.15 18.50 -4.58
C TYR A 108 11.70 18.96 -4.55
N GLY A 109 11.26 19.35 -3.36
CA GLY A 109 9.97 20.00 -3.12
C GLY A 109 8.77 19.06 -3.04
N TYR A 110 7.63 19.64 -2.65
CA TYR A 110 6.39 18.92 -2.39
C TYR A 110 5.32 19.27 -3.42
N ARG A 111 5.49 18.72 -4.62
CA ARG A 111 4.47 18.81 -5.67
C ARG A 111 3.17 18.14 -5.19
N PRO A 112 1.97 18.59 -5.63
CA PRO A 112 0.71 18.00 -5.18
C PRO A 112 0.66 16.47 -5.33
N ALA A 113 1.21 15.93 -6.42
CA ALA A 113 1.30 14.48 -6.64
C ALA A 113 2.10 13.75 -5.54
N ILE A 114 3.21 14.34 -5.05
CA ILE A 114 3.98 13.79 -3.92
C ILE A 114 3.12 13.76 -2.66
N LEU A 115 2.40 14.84 -2.35
CA LEU A 115 1.56 14.88 -1.15
C LEU A 115 0.45 13.82 -1.19
N VAL A 116 -0.14 13.59 -2.35
CA VAL A 116 -1.12 12.52 -2.54
C VAL A 116 -0.45 11.14 -2.39
N ALA A 117 0.74 10.95 -2.96
CA ALA A 117 1.50 9.70 -2.80
C ALA A 117 1.79 9.40 -1.32
N LEU A 118 2.37 10.36 -0.59
CA LEU A 118 2.68 10.22 0.84
C LEU A 118 1.44 9.92 1.67
N ALA A 119 0.32 10.60 1.41
CA ALA A 119 -0.94 10.35 2.09
C ALA A 119 -1.48 8.94 1.80
N ALA A 120 -1.42 8.49 0.54
CA ALA A 120 -1.88 7.17 0.12
C ALA A 120 -0.97 6.04 0.65
N GLU A 121 0.34 6.27 0.71
CA GLU A 121 1.31 5.35 1.30
C GLU A 121 1.08 5.21 2.81
N ALA A 122 0.95 6.32 3.53
CA ALA A 122 0.64 6.31 4.95
C ALA A 122 -0.71 5.61 5.23
N ALA A 123 -1.74 5.91 4.43
CA ALA A 123 -3.03 5.25 4.54
C ALA A 123 -2.91 3.73 4.28
N THR A 124 -2.15 3.31 3.27
CA THR A 124 -1.87 1.89 2.99
C THR A 124 -1.27 1.19 4.21
N VAL A 125 -0.23 1.77 4.80
CA VAL A 125 0.45 1.20 5.97
C VAL A 125 -0.49 1.09 7.16
N VAL A 126 -1.23 2.15 7.48
CA VAL A 126 -2.13 2.18 8.64
C VAL A 126 -3.31 1.22 8.45
N LEU A 127 -3.96 1.23 7.29
CA LEU A 127 -5.16 0.43 7.03
C LEU A 127 -4.85 -1.06 6.94
N LEU A 128 -3.81 -1.44 6.18
CA LEU A 128 -3.41 -2.83 6.03
C LEU A 128 -2.75 -3.36 7.31
N GLY A 129 -1.97 -2.55 8.01
CA GLY A 129 -1.42 -2.88 9.32
C GLY A 129 -2.53 -3.14 10.36
N SER A 130 -3.55 -2.28 10.38
CA SER A 130 -4.73 -2.47 11.24
C SER A 130 -5.53 -3.72 10.88
N TYR A 131 -5.70 -3.99 9.57
CA TYR A 131 -6.34 -5.22 9.09
C TYR A 131 -5.61 -6.48 9.59
N LEU A 132 -4.29 -6.51 9.47
CA LEU A 132 -3.47 -7.62 9.96
C LEU A 132 -3.50 -7.71 11.50
N GLY A 133 -3.47 -6.58 12.20
CA GLY A 133 -3.53 -6.53 13.65
C GLY A 133 -4.84 -7.09 14.24
N ILE A 134 -5.98 -6.76 13.63
CA ILE A 134 -7.28 -7.34 14.04
C ILE A 134 -7.29 -8.84 13.79
N ARG A 135 -6.74 -9.29 12.67
CA ARG A 135 -6.68 -10.70 12.28
C ARG A 135 -5.77 -11.55 13.18
N ALA A 136 -4.68 -10.97 13.68
CA ALA A 136 -3.71 -11.68 14.52
C ALA A 136 -4.16 -11.86 15.98
N ARG A 137 -5.28 -11.25 16.39
CA ARG A 137 -5.80 -11.43 17.75
C ARG A 137 -6.24 -12.88 17.96
N PRO A 138 -5.76 -13.57 19.02
CA PRO A 138 -6.25 -14.90 19.36
C PRO A 138 -7.76 -14.83 19.62
N ARG A 139 -8.49 -15.81 19.06
CA ARG A 139 -9.90 -16.04 19.39
C ARG A 139 -10.00 -16.70 20.75
#